data_AF-A0A945U796-F1
#
_entry.id   AF-A0A945U796-F1
#
_cell.length_a   1.000
_cell.length_b   1.000
_cell.length_c   1.000
_cell.angle_alpha   90.00
_cell.angle_beta   90.00
_cell.angle_gamma   90.00
#
_symmetry.space_group_name_H-M   'P 1'
#
loop_
_entity.id
_entity.type
_entity.pdbx_description
1 polymer ?
#
loop_
_entity_poly.entity_id
_entity_poly.type
_entity_poly.pdbx_seq_one_letter_code
_entity_poly.pdbx_strand_id
1 'polypeptide(L)'
;MKNLKLVVLTGVMTLALTSSAFAKKAKYEEVKVANGASITGNVLFKGAVPAPIMEDLSKGKNSEFCATHPDTKEGNIRPRQKVQVKDGKLMNAVVLIEKISKGKAWATETINYDFRQCDIFPKMTVIRKTPKSIKKNLVTVTNQDDDILHNPHGYSIKGANRKTLFNKPLPSKGSVADVTKTLKRFKAKKDSHFFLQCDQHNFMEADARIVW
;
A
#
# COMPACT_ATOMS: atom_id res chain seq x y z
N MET A 1 59.30 35.83 51.48
CA MET A 1 59.63 34.58 50.76
C MET A 1 58.35 34.00 50.19
N LYS A 2 58.43 33.63 48.91
CA LYS A 2 57.43 33.11 47.96
C LYS A 2 56.10 32.56 48.51
N ASN A 3 55.03 33.17 48.01
CA ASN A 3 53.65 32.68 47.99
C ASN A 3 53.52 31.50 47.03
N LEU A 4 52.86 30.42 47.45
CA LEU A 4 52.15 29.54 46.52
C LEU A 4 51.04 28.79 47.28
N LYS A 5 49.81 29.31 47.24
CA LYS A 5 48.62 28.53 47.57
C LYS A 5 47.95 28.15 46.25
N LEU A 6 48.01 26.87 45.94
CA LEU A 6 47.33 26.23 44.82
C LEU A 6 45.81 26.32 45.06
N VAL A 7 45.15 27.27 44.40
CA VAL A 7 43.68 27.33 44.38
C VAL A 7 43.21 26.38 43.28
N VAL A 8 42.78 25.18 43.67
CA VAL A 8 42.09 24.24 42.78
C VAL A 8 40.69 24.80 42.55
N LEU A 9 40.48 25.40 41.37
CA LEU A 9 39.17 25.86 40.92
C LEU A 9 38.41 24.65 40.35
N THR A 10 37.66 23.94 41.19
CA THR A 10 36.67 22.95 40.74
C THR A 10 35.49 23.67 40.11
N GLY A 11 35.58 23.91 38.80
CA GLY A 11 34.45 24.39 38.01
C GLY A 11 33.39 23.31 37.89
N VAL A 12 32.30 23.45 38.65
CA VAL A 12 31.07 22.67 38.44
C VAL A 12 30.41 23.19 37.17
N MET A 13 30.64 22.51 36.05
CA MET A 13 29.94 22.80 34.80
C MET A 13 28.53 22.23 34.91
N THR A 14 27.57 23.06 35.30
CA THR A 14 26.14 22.73 35.31
C THR A 14 25.69 22.53 33.87
N LEU A 15 25.62 21.27 33.44
CA LEU A 15 25.03 20.87 32.18
C LEU A 15 23.52 21.13 32.28
N ALA A 16 23.08 22.29 31.78
CA ALA A 16 21.66 22.58 31.61
C ALA A 16 21.09 21.61 30.57
N LEU A 17 20.56 20.47 31.04
CA LEU A 17 19.72 19.59 30.24
C LEU A 17 18.45 20.38 29.89
N THR A 18 18.49 21.08 28.76
CA THR A 18 17.28 21.57 28.12
C THR A 18 16.48 20.34 27.71
N SER A 19 15.48 20.01 28.51
CA SER A 19 14.45 19.03 28.18
C SER A 19 13.69 19.58 27.00
N SER A 20 14.20 19.28 25.81
CA SER A 20 13.45 19.41 24.56
C SER A 20 12.25 18.50 24.72
N ALA A 21 11.14 19.05 25.20
CA ALA A 21 9.85 18.39 25.19
C ALA A 21 9.53 18.17 23.71
N PHE A 22 9.96 17.02 23.18
CA PHE A 22 9.59 16.58 21.85
C PHE A 22 8.07 16.49 21.85
N ALA A 23 7.42 17.51 21.30
CA ALA A 23 5.98 17.53 21.12
C ALA A 23 5.59 16.21 20.46
N LYS A 24 4.94 15.34 21.23
CA LYS A 24 4.50 14.03 20.80
C LYS A 24 3.58 14.29 19.61
N LYS A 25 4.01 13.94 18.39
CA LYS A 25 3.15 14.09 17.21
C LYS A 25 1.78 13.52 17.55
N ALA A 26 0.74 14.36 17.46
CA ALA A 26 -0.62 13.94 17.72
C ALA A 26 -0.92 12.75 16.81
N LYS A 27 -1.11 11.59 17.44
CA LYS A 27 -1.58 10.39 16.78
C LYS A 27 -3.07 10.60 16.52
N TYR A 28 -3.56 10.15 15.37
CA TYR A 28 -4.98 10.18 15.07
C TYR A 28 -5.82 9.63 16.24
N GLU A 29 -6.79 10.42 16.69
CA GLU A 29 -7.70 10.09 17.79
C GLU A 29 -9.05 9.66 17.21
N GLU A 30 -9.45 8.43 17.51
CA GLU A 30 -10.75 7.91 17.10
C GLU A 30 -11.84 8.51 18.01
N VAL A 31 -12.78 9.24 17.42
CA VAL A 31 -13.89 9.91 18.10
C VAL A 31 -15.20 9.68 17.36
N LYS A 32 -16.32 9.76 18.07
CA LYS A 32 -17.62 9.87 17.42
C LYS A 32 -17.73 11.26 16.78
N VAL A 33 -17.88 11.31 15.46
CA VAL A 33 -18.04 12.56 14.72
C VAL A 33 -19.50 12.99 14.80
N ALA A 34 -19.84 13.90 15.71
CA ALA A 34 -21.22 14.38 15.94
C ALA A 34 -21.66 15.43 14.92
N ASN A 35 -20.79 16.40 14.58
CA ASN A 35 -21.08 17.50 13.66
C ASN A 35 -20.26 17.35 12.36
N GLY A 36 -20.39 16.18 11.73
CA GLY A 36 -19.68 15.88 10.49
C GLY A 36 -20.33 16.49 9.25
N ALA A 37 -19.60 16.48 8.13
CA ALA A 37 -20.12 16.77 6.81
C ALA A 37 -19.86 15.59 5.86
N SER A 38 -20.62 15.53 4.78
CA SER A 38 -20.45 14.54 3.71
C SER A 38 -19.84 15.21 2.48
N ILE A 39 -18.89 14.54 1.84
CA ILE A 39 -18.34 14.93 0.54
C ILE A 39 -18.94 14.00 -0.51
N THR A 40 -19.63 14.57 -1.49
CA THR A 40 -20.19 13.84 -2.63
C THR A 40 -19.75 14.52 -3.93
N GLY A 41 -19.57 13.75 -5.00
CA GLY A 41 -19.13 14.28 -6.28
C GLY A 41 -18.62 13.22 -7.24
N ASN A 42 -18.23 13.66 -8.44
CA ASN A 42 -17.60 12.82 -9.46
C ASN A 42 -16.15 13.26 -9.67
N VAL A 43 -15.25 12.30 -9.89
CA VAL A 43 -13.88 12.59 -10.35
C VAL A 43 -13.88 12.53 -11.88
N LEU A 44 -13.81 13.69 -12.53
CA LEU A 44 -13.79 13.79 -14.00
C LEU A 44 -12.38 13.54 -14.54
N PHE A 45 -12.29 12.83 -15.66
CA PHE A 45 -11.04 12.67 -16.41
C PHE A 45 -10.98 13.70 -17.53
N LYS A 46 -9.85 14.41 -17.65
CA LYS A 46 -9.60 15.38 -18.74
C LYS A 46 -8.40 14.91 -19.55
N GLY A 47 -8.56 14.93 -20.88
CA GLY A 47 -7.53 14.53 -21.83
C GLY A 47 -7.80 13.17 -22.48
N ALA A 48 -6.82 12.70 -23.26
CA ALA A 48 -6.88 11.39 -23.90
C ALA A 48 -6.57 10.29 -22.88
N VAL A 49 -7.38 9.24 -22.87
CA VAL A 49 -7.12 8.05 -22.07
C VAL A 49 -5.89 7.34 -22.67
N PRO A 50 -4.82 7.08 -21.88
CA PRO A 50 -3.68 6.33 -22.38
C PRO A 50 -4.10 4.98 -22.97
N ALA A 51 -3.50 4.60 -24.09
CA ALA A 51 -3.77 3.30 -24.71
C ALA A 51 -3.43 2.16 -23.73
N PRO A 52 -4.15 1.02 -23.81
CA PRO A 52 -3.81 -0.15 -23.01
C PRO A 52 -2.44 -0.70 -23.41
N ILE A 53 -1.79 -1.37 -22.47
CA ILE A 53 -0.63 -2.20 -22.78
C ILE A 53 -1.16 -3.54 -23.30
N MET A 54 -0.77 -3.93 -24.50
CA MET A 54 -1.21 -5.18 -25.11
C MET A 54 -0.29 -6.31 -24.67
N GLU A 55 -0.75 -7.12 -23.72
CA GLU A 55 0.00 -8.26 -23.18
C GLU A 55 -0.21 -9.50 -24.06
N ASP A 56 0.88 -10.16 -24.44
CA ASP A 56 0.84 -11.41 -25.20
C ASP A 56 0.97 -12.59 -24.23
N LEU A 57 -0.17 -13.20 -23.88
CA LEU A 57 -0.20 -14.26 -22.88
C LEU A 57 0.46 -15.55 -23.34
N SER A 58 0.62 -15.76 -24.66
CA SER A 58 1.31 -16.94 -25.20
C SER A 58 2.81 -16.96 -24.88
N LYS A 59 3.37 -15.83 -24.44
CA LYS A 59 4.78 -15.74 -23.98
C LYS A 59 4.94 -16.01 -22.48
N GLY A 60 3.83 -16.11 -21.75
CA GLY A 60 3.82 -16.31 -20.31
C GLY A 60 3.79 -17.78 -19.89
N LYS A 61 3.95 -18.01 -18.58
CA LYS A 61 3.65 -19.32 -17.97
C LYS A 61 2.14 -19.52 -17.90
N ASN A 62 1.72 -20.78 -17.90
CA ASN A 62 0.31 -21.17 -17.74
C ASN A 62 -0.61 -20.48 -18.76
N SER A 63 -0.11 -20.27 -19.98
CA SER A 63 -0.76 -19.44 -21.01
C SER A 63 -2.16 -19.92 -21.34
N GLU A 64 -2.38 -21.22 -21.36
CA GLU A 64 -3.66 -21.87 -21.64
C GLU A 64 -4.72 -21.47 -20.62
N PHE A 65 -4.36 -21.45 -19.34
CA PHE A 65 -5.25 -21.02 -18.27
C PHE A 65 -5.42 -19.50 -18.26
N CYS A 66 -4.33 -18.73 -18.33
CA CYS A 66 -4.40 -17.27 -18.28
C CYS A 66 -5.17 -16.67 -19.47
N ALA A 67 -5.13 -17.32 -20.64
CA ALA A 67 -5.90 -16.91 -21.82
C ALA A 67 -7.41 -17.05 -21.63
N THR A 68 -7.89 -17.84 -20.66
CA THR A 68 -9.32 -17.95 -20.32
C THR A 68 -9.90 -16.70 -19.66
N HIS A 69 -9.07 -15.73 -19.29
CA HIS A 69 -9.53 -14.47 -18.71
C HIS A 69 -10.51 -13.75 -19.66
N PRO A 70 -11.66 -13.22 -19.18
CA PRO A 70 -12.71 -12.65 -20.03
C PRO A 70 -12.27 -11.44 -20.89
N ASP A 71 -11.26 -10.71 -20.44
CA ASP A 71 -10.71 -9.58 -21.21
C ASP A 71 -9.77 -10.00 -22.35
N THR A 72 -9.34 -11.27 -22.41
CA THR A 72 -8.45 -11.78 -23.46
C THR A 72 -9.15 -11.70 -24.82
N LYS A 73 -8.40 -11.26 -25.83
CA LYS A 73 -8.82 -11.11 -27.22
C LYS A 73 -8.19 -12.18 -28.09
N GLU A 74 -8.57 -12.18 -29.37
CA GLU A 74 -8.00 -13.06 -30.38
C GLU A 74 -6.46 -13.01 -30.35
N GLY A 75 -5.83 -14.17 -30.55
CA GLY A 75 -4.38 -14.32 -30.46
C GLY A 75 -3.80 -14.30 -29.04
N ASN A 76 -4.62 -14.61 -28.01
CA ASN A 76 -4.22 -14.59 -26.60
C ASN A 76 -3.69 -13.24 -26.12
N ILE A 77 -4.17 -12.16 -26.72
CA ILE A 77 -3.76 -10.80 -26.38
C ILE A 77 -4.69 -10.23 -25.32
N ARG A 78 -4.13 -9.81 -24.18
CA ARG A 78 -4.89 -9.20 -23.09
C ARG A 78 -4.59 -7.70 -22.97
N PRO A 79 -5.56 -6.82 -23.24
CA PRO A 79 -5.40 -5.38 -23.06
C PRO A 79 -5.38 -5.04 -21.57
N ARG A 80 -4.32 -4.37 -21.13
CA ARG A 80 -4.14 -3.98 -19.74
C ARG A 80 -4.24 -2.47 -19.61
N GLN A 81 -5.46 -2.02 -19.31
CA GLN A 81 -5.78 -0.61 -19.17
C GLN A 81 -5.36 -0.06 -17.80
N LYS A 82 -4.35 0.81 -17.77
CA LYS A 82 -3.85 1.44 -16.54
C LYS A 82 -4.74 2.56 -16.00
N VAL A 83 -5.37 3.30 -16.91
CA VAL A 83 -6.27 4.41 -16.57
C VAL A 83 -7.64 4.07 -17.13
N GLN A 84 -8.58 3.74 -16.25
CA GLN A 84 -9.93 3.37 -16.66
C GLN A 84 -10.87 4.58 -16.55
N VAL A 85 -11.57 4.87 -17.63
CA VAL A 85 -12.52 5.97 -17.72
C VAL A 85 -13.84 5.42 -18.26
N LYS A 86 -14.94 5.78 -17.59
CA LYS A 86 -16.29 5.44 -18.02
C LYS A 86 -17.15 6.69 -17.96
N ASP A 87 -17.84 7.01 -19.05
CA ASP A 87 -18.72 8.19 -19.16
C ASP A 87 -18.02 9.51 -18.74
N GLY A 88 -16.75 9.67 -19.13
CA GLY A 88 -15.92 10.83 -18.78
C GLY A 88 -15.44 10.90 -17.32
N LYS A 89 -15.72 9.88 -16.51
CA LYS A 89 -15.35 9.79 -15.10
C LYS A 89 -14.18 8.83 -14.90
N LEU A 90 -13.22 9.21 -14.06
CA LEU A 90 -12.12 8.35 -13.66
C LEU A 90 -12.66 7.24 -12.74
N MET A 91 -12.45 5.99 -13.14
CA MET A 91 -12.80 4.84 -12.31
C MET A 91 -11.72 4.59 -11.25
N ASN A 92 -12.10 3.92 -10.17
CA ASN A 92 -11.18 3.44 -9.14
C ASN A 92 -10.35 4.55 -8.44
N ALA A 93 -10.90 5.76 -8.35
CA ALA A 93 -10.27 6.88 -7.66
C ALA A 93 -10.33 6.72 -6.12
N VAL A 94 -9.23 7.05 -5.45
CA VAL A 94 -9.18 7.15 -3.99
C VAL A 94 -9.24 8.63 -3.59
N VAL A 95 -10.24 8.98 -2.78
CA VAL A 95 -10.38 10.33 -2.19
C VAL A 95 -10.07 10.26 -0.71
N LEU A 96 -9.26 11.20 -0.22
CA LEU A 96 -8.75 11.21 1.15
C LEU A 96 -8.67 12.63 1.70
N ILE A 97 -8.92 12.77 3.00
CA ILE A 97 -8.75 14.02 3.75
C ILE A 97 -7.45 13.90 4.55
N GLU A 98 -6.48 14.77 4.26
CA GLU A 98 -5.19 14.75 4.94
C GLU A 98 -5.15 15.70 6.14
N LYS A 99 -4.15 15.50 7.00
CA LYS A 99 -3.83 16.37 8.15
C LYS A 99 -4.97 16.49 9.19
N ILE A 100 -5.82 15.49 9.29
CA ILE A 100 -6.80 15.37 10.39
C ILE A 100 -6.16 14.75 11.62
N SER A 101 -6.45 15.31 12.80
CA SER A 101 -5.95 14.80 14.09
C SER A 101 -6.96 13.93 14.83
N LYS A 102 -8.27 14.08 14.53
CA LYS A 102 -9.36 13.28 15.11
C LYS A 102 -10.40 12.93 14.05
N GLY A 103 -11.06 11.78 14.19
CA GLY A 103 -12.16 11.39 13.30
C GLY A 103 -12.70 9.99 13.57
N LYS A 104 -13.40 9.41 12.59
CA LYS A 104 -13.99 8.06 12.70
C LYS A 104 -12.93 6.98 12.95
N ALA A 105 -13.31 5.92 13.66
CA ALA A 105 -12.46 4.74 13.80
C ALA A 105 -12.11 4.16 12.42
N TRP A 106 -10.89 3.62 12.30
CA TRP A 106 -10.50 2.94 11.07
C TRP A 106 -11.21 1.59 10.95
N ALA A 107 -11.64 1.27 9.73
CA ALA A 107 -12.04 -0.08 9.33
C ALA A 107 -11.02 -1.13 9.82
N THR A 108 -11.55 -2.23 10.36
CA THR A 108 -10.79 -3.41 10.78
C THR A 108 -11.11 -4.62 9.92
N GLU A 109 -12.01 -4.48 8.94
CA GLU A 109 -12.28 -5.50 7.94
C GLU A 109 -11.00 -5.85 7.17
N THR A 110 -10.86 -7.13 6.84
CA THR A 110 -9.75 -7.61 6.04
C THR A 110 -9.85 -7.04 4.63
N ILE A 111 -8.79 -6.40 4.17
CA ILE A 111 -8.61 -6.14 2.73
C ILE A 111 -7.96 -7.38 2.12
N ASN A 112 -8.74 -8.13 1.35
CA ASN A 112 -8.24 -9.30 0.63
C ASN A 112 -7.96 -8.94 -0.83
N TYR A 113 -6.76 -9.28 -1.31
CA TYR A 113 -6.47 -9.33 -2.73
C TYR A 113 -6.70 -10.76 -3.23
N ASP A 114 -7.72 -10.95 -4.04
CA ASP A 114 -7.99 -12.21 -4.72
C ASP A 114 -7.21 -12.26 -6.01
N PHE A 115 -6.32 -13.25 -6.09
CA PHE A 115 -5.63 -13.64 -7.30
C PHE A 115 -6.52 -14.69 -7.98
N ARG A 116 -7.21 -14.29 -9.03
CA ARG A 116 -8.12 -15.16 -9.80
C ARG A 116 -8.02 -14.89 -11.29
N GLN A 117 -8.12 -15.94 -12.09
CA GLN A 117 -8.00 -15.96 -13.55
C GLN A 117 -6.73 -15.24 -14.04
N CYS A 118 -5.60 -15.48 -13.38
CA CYS A 118 -4.37 -14.71 -13.60
C CYS A 118 -4.59 -13.19 -13.54
N ASP A 119 -5.37 -12.73 -12.56
CA ASP A 119 -5.55 -11.32 -12.27
C ASP A 119 -5.76 -11.00 -10.79
N ILE A 120 -5.63 -9.73 -10.41
CA ILE A 120 -5.70 -9.26 -9.01
C ILE A 120 -6.93 -8.38 -8.80
N PHE A 121 -7.70 -8.68 -7.76
CA PHE A 121 -8.85 -7.90 -7.34
C PHE A 121 -8.85 -7.63 -5.83
N PRO A 122 -9.16 -6.41 -5.37
CA PRO A 122 -9.43 -5.22 -6.17
C PRO A 122 -8.16 -4.67 -6.85
N LYS A 123 -8.36 -3.97 -7.98
CA LYS A 123 -7.27 -3.31 -8.72
C LYS A 123 -6.72 -2.06 -8.04
N MET A 124 -7.58 -1.37 -7.30
CA MET A 124 -7.27 -0.17 -6.53
C MET A 124 -7.92 -0.28 -5.17
N THR A 125 -7.20 0.10 -4.11
CA THR A 125 -7.78 0.22 -2.77
C THR A 125 -6.98 1.21 -1.90
N VAL A 126 -7.29 1.24 -0.61
CA VAL A 126 -6.52 1.95 0.43
C VAL A 126 -5.96 0.93 1.39
N ILE A 127 -4.71 1.08 1.80
CA ILE A 127 -4.14 0.30 2.89
C ILE A 127 -3.53 1.22 3.93
N ARG A 128 -3.56 0.82 5.19
CA ARG A 128 -2.95 1.59 6.27
C ARG A 128 -1.76 0.87 6.87
N LYS A 129 -0.91 1.63 7.56
CA LYS A 129 0.09 1.04 8.46
C LYS A 129 -0.61 0.18 9.51
N THR A 130 -0.20 -1.08 9.61
CA THR A 130 -0.77 -2.01 10.61
C THR A 130 -0.62 -1.45 12.04
N PRO A 131 -1.75 -1.26 12.77
CA PRO A 131 -1.72 -0.87 14.17
C PRO A 131 -0.97 -1.87 15.04
N LYS A 132 -0.39 -1.42 16.16
CA LYS A 132 0.36 -2.31 17.07
C LYS A 132 -0.50 -3.44 17.65
N SER A 133 -1.80 -3.18 17.87
CA SER A 133 -2.81 -4.12 18.35
C SER A 133 -3.17 -5.19 17.33
N ILE A 134 -3.05 -4.91 16.03
CA ILE A 134 -3.39 -5.85 14.97
C ILE A 134 -2.16 -6.68 14.59
N LYS A 135 -2.33 -8.01 14.56
CA LYS A 135 -1.24 -8.97 14.27
C LYS A 135 -1.44 -9.76 12.99
N LYS A 136 -2.69 -9.98 12.57
CA LYS A 136 -3.11 -10.78 11.43
C LYS A 136 -4.39 -10.20 10.81
N ASN A 137 -4.72 -10.64 9.60
CA ASN A 137 -6.00 -10.41 8.91
C ASN A 137 -6.37 -8.93 8.68
N LEU A 138 -5.41 -8.03 8.57
CA LEU A 138 -5.68 -6.67 8.08
C LEU A 138 -5.60 -6.62 6.55
N VAL A 139 -4.56 -7.26 6.00
CA VAL A 139 -4.37 -7.38 4.55
C VAL A 139 -3.89 -8.79 4.22
N THR A 140 -4.63 -9.46 3.35
CA THR A 140 -4.35 -10.83 2.88
C THR A 140 -4.28 -10.86 1.36
N VAL A 141 -3.58 -11.85 0.83
CA VAL A 141 -3.61 -12.22 -0.58
C VAL A 141 -4.01 -13.67 -0.68
N THR A 142 -5.04 -13.98 -1.45
CA THR A 142 -5.58 -15.34 -1.59
C THR A 142 -5.48 -15.76 -3.05
N ASN A 143 -4.94 -16.95 -3.29
CA ASN A 143 -4.99 -17.58 -4.60
C ASN A 143 -6.32 -18.31 -4.77
N GLN A 144 -7.02 -18.03 -5.87
CA GLN A 144 -8.29 -18.65 -6.23
C GLN A 144 -8.18 -19.58 -7.45
N ASP A 145 -7.00 -19.63 -8.08
CA ASP A 145 -6.75 -20.39 -9.30
C ASP A 145 -6.25 -21.80 -8.97
N ASP A 146 -6.96 -22.79 -9.48
CA ASP A 146 -6.62 -24.21 -9.35
C ASP A 146 -5.34 -24.52 -10.12
N ASP A 147 -4.38 -25.18 -9.47
CA ASP A 147 -3.08 -25.60 -10.04
C ASP A 147 -2.21 -24.50 -10.66
N ILE A 148 -2.49 -23.22 -10.37
CA ILE A 148 -1.68 -22.08 -10.80
C ILE A 148 -0.91 -21.51 -9.61
N LEU A 149 0.42 -21.59 -9.68
CA LEU A 149 1.30 -20.92 -8.72
C LEU A 149 1.30 -19.42 -8.97
N HIS A 150 0.90 -18.65 -7.95
CA HIS A 150 1.10 -17.21 -7.93
C HIS A 150 2.18 -16.83 -6.93
N ASN A 151 2.89 -15.74 -7.19
CA ASN A 151 3.91 -15.22 -6.29
C ASN A 151 3.70 -13.72 -6.04
N PRO A 152 2.73 -13.34 -5.18
CA PRO A 152 2.51 -11.95 -4.83
C PRO A 152 3.75 -11.31 -4.21
N HIS A 153 4.19 -10.23 -4.85
CA HIS A 153 5.28 -9.36 -4.44
C HIS A 153 4.74 -7.97 -4.18
N GLY A 154 4.76 -7.56 -2.92
CA GLY A 154 4.33 -6.22 -2.49
C GLY A 154 5.50 -5.25 -2.39
N TYR A 155 5.31 -4.06 -2.93
CA TYR A 155 6.28 -2.98 -2.97
C TYR A 155 5.72 -1.71 -2.33
N SER A 156 6.61 -0.92 -1.73
CA SER A 156 6.39 0.52 -1.53
C SER A 156 7.13 1.27 -2.62
N ILE A 157 6.41 2.12 -3.36
CA ILE A 157 6.92 2.85 -4.52
C ILE A 157 7.09 4.33 -4.17
N LYS A 158 8.21 4.91 -4.62
CA LYS A 158 8.43 6.37 -4.63
C LYS A 158 9.24 6.77 -5.87
N GLY A 159 8.57 7.36 -6.85
CA GLY A 159 9.19 7.61 -8.16
C GLY A 159 9.68 6.30 -8.78
N ALA A 160 10.93 6.28 -9.24
CA ALA A 160 11.55 5.06 -9.79
C ALA A 160 11.96 4.02 -8.72
N ASN A 161 11.93 4.37 -7.43
CA ASN A 161 12.38 3.47 -6.37
C ASN A 161 11.29 2.48 -5.97
N ARG A 162 11.62 1.19 -5.99
CA ARG A 162 10.78 0.11 -5.47
C ARG A 162 11.42 -0.54 -4.26
N LYS A 163 10.74 -0.50 -3.13
CA LYS A 163 11.17 -1.19 -1.91
C LYS A 163 10.30 -2.42 -1.66
N THR A 164 10.88 -3.61 -1.73
CA THR A 164 10.20 -4.86 -1.37
C THR A 164 9.69 -4.83 0.07
N LEU A 165 8.43 -5.18 0.25
CA LEU A 165 7.78 -5.36 1.55
C LEU A 165 7.67 -6.84 1.88
N PHE A 166 7.26 -7.63 0.90
CA PHE A 166 7.16 -9.09 0.96
C PHE A 166 7.20 -9.68 -0.45
N ASN A 167 7.53 -10.96 -0.50
CA ASN A 167 7.42 -11.83 -1.66
C ASN A 167 7.01 -13.20 -1.09
N LYS A 168 5.84 -13.71 -1.48
CA LYS A 168 5.20 -14.87 -0.85
C LYS A 168 4.61 -15.80 -1.90
N PRO A 169 5.09 -17.05 -2.05
CA PRO A 169 4.48 -17.98 -2.99
C PRO A 169 3.12 -18.46 -2.48
N LEU A 170 2.17 -18.61 -3.41
CA LEU A 170 0.83 -19.15 -3.21
C LEU A 170 0.62 -20.32 -4.19
N PRO A 171 0.97 -21.56 -3.79
CA PRO A 171 1.06 -22.72 -4.69
C PRO A 171 -0.18 -23.00 -5.54
N SER A 172 -1.36 -22.84 -4.97
CA SER A 172 -2.64 -23.15 -5.63
C SER A 172 -3.80 -22.49 -4.90
N LYS A 173 -5.02 -22.69 -5.42
CA LYS A 173 -6.27 -22.26 -4.81
C LYS A 173 -6.35 -22.54 -3.30
N GLY A 174 -6.85 -21.57 -2.56
CA GLY A 174 -6.95 -21.62 -1.10
C GLY A 174 -5.66 -21.26 -0.37
N SER A 175 -4.53 -21.13 -1.07
CA SER A 175 -3.30 -20.59 -0.47
C SER A 175 -3.49 -19.13 -0.09
N VAL A 176 -3.15 -18.78 1.15
CA VAL A 176 -3.29 -17.41 1.68
C VAL A 176 -1.96 -16.90 2.21
N ALA A 177 -1.59 -15.68 1.81
CA ALA A 177 -0.51 -14.91 2.41
C ALA A 177 -1.09 -13.78 3.26
N ASP A 178 -0.93 -13.87 4.58
CA ASP A 178 -1.19 -12.74 5.47
C ASP A 178 0.02 -11.80 5.50
N VAL A 179 -0.15 -10.62 4.91
CA VAL A 179 0.91 -9.61 4.78
C VAL A 179 0.80 -8.52 5.83
N THR A 180 -0.13 -8.62 6.77
CA THR A 180 -0.44 -7.64 7.83
C THR A 180 0.81 -7.23 8.62
N LYS A 181 1.66 -8.19 9.00
CA LYS A 181 2.88 -7.87 9.78
C LYS A 181 3.87 -7.03 8.97
N THR A 182 3.89 -7.18 7.65
CA THR A 182 4.88 -6.52 6.79
C THR A 182 4.62 -5.01 6.69
N LEU A 183 3.35 -4.61 6.72
CA LEU A 183 2.91 -3.21 6.63
C LEU A 183 3.23 -2.39 7.91
N LYS A 184 3.65 -3.05 9.00
CA LYS A 184 4.20 -2.38 10.20
C LYS A 184 5.46 -1.56 9.90
N ARG A 185 6.12 -1.80 8.76
CA ARG A 185 7.36 -1.10 8.37
C ARG A 185 7.13 0.20 7.58
N PHE A 186 5.87 0.56 7.31
CA PHE A 186 5.52 1.82 6.63
C PHE A 186 5.94 3.08 7.38
N LYS A 187 6.44 4.08 6.66
CA LYS A 187 6.92 5.37 7.16
C LYS A 187 6.26 6.52 6.39
N ALA A 188 5.52 7.40 7.08
CA ALA A 188 4.71 8.46 6.49
C ALA A 188 5.43 9.38 5.50
N LYS A 189 6.72 9.65 5.75
CA LYS A 189 7.54 10.51 4.88
C LYS A 189 8.13 9.80 3.65
N LYS A 190 8.05 8.46 3.59
CA LYS A 190 8.76 7.64 2.59
C LYS A 190 7.82 6.78 1.75
N ASP A 191 6.79 6.23 2.37
CA ASP A 191 5.87 5.30 1.74
C ASP A 191 4.56 6.03 1.47
N SER A 192 3.97 5.84 0.29
CA SER A 192 2.73 6.54 -0.07
C SER A 192 1.90 5.79 -1.12
N HIS A 193 2.57 4.93 -1.89
CA HIS A 193 1.97 4.09 -2.92
C HIS A 193 2.43 2.65 -2.67
N PHE A 194 1.46 1.77 -2.48
CA PHE A 194 1.66 0.32 -2.44
C PHE A 194 1.35 -0.25 -3.82
N PHE A 195 2.24 -1.10 -4.31
CA PHE A 195 2.10 -1.77 -5.58
C PHE A 195 2.23 -3.27 -5.37
N LEU A 196 1.28 -4.04 -5.85
CA LEU A 196 1.24 -5.49 -5.77
C LEU A 196 1.33 -6.07 -7.17
N GLN A 197 2.30 -6.96 -7.36
CA GLN A 197 2.54 -7.63 -8.63
C GLN A 197 2.68 -9.14 -8.40
N CYS A 198 2.38 -9.97 -9.40
CA CYS A 198 2.76 -11.38 -9.39
C CYS A 198 4.09 -11.55 -10.14
N ASP A 199 5.09 -12.20 -9.53
CA ASP A 199 6.36 -12.46 -10.24
C ASP A 199 6.24 -13.58 -11.28
N GLN A 200 5.28 -14.50 -11.13
CA GLN A 200 5.03 -15.55 -12.14
C GLN A 200 4.32 -14.99 -13.38
N HIS A 201 3.52 -13.94 -13.18
CA HIS A 201 2.64 -13.35 -14.19
C HIS A 201 2.75 -11.83 -14.08
N ASN A 202 3.81 -11.26 -14.65
CA ASN A 202 4.18 -9.85 -14.46
C ASN A 202 3.11 -8.82 -14.89
N PHE A 203 2.14 -9.22 -15.71
CA PHE A 203 0.98 -8.42 -16.09
C PHE A 203 -0.08 -8.28 -14.99
N MET A 204 -0.04 -9.14 -13.97
CA MET A 204 -0.92 -9.07 -12.81
C MET A 204 -0.48 -7.96 -11.88
N GLU A 205 -1.28 -6.91 -11.79
CA GLU A 205 -0.94 -5.71 -11.03
C GLU A 205 -2.17 -5.13 -10.32
N ALA A 206 -1.95 -4.64 -9.11
CA ALA A 206 -2.89 -3.85 -8.33
C ALA A 206 -2.15 -2.78 -7.51
N ASP A 207 -2.85 -1.69 -7.20
CA ASP A 207 -2.29 -0.54 -6.52
C ASP A 207 -3.12 -0.18 -5.28
N ALA A 208 -2.48 0.41 -4.29
CA ALA A 208 -3.19 1.02 -3.17
C ALA A 208 -2.54 2.31 -2.70
N ARG A 209 -3.39 3.23 -2.25
CA ARG A 209 -2.94 4.42 -1.52
C ARG A 209 -2.61 4.02 -0.09
N ILE A 210 -1.41 4.36 0.37
CA ILE A 210 -1.04 4.17 1.78
C ILE A 210 -1.55 5.36 2.61
N VAL A 211 -2.35 5.07 3.63
CA VAL A 211 -2.94 6.05 4.57
C VAL A 211 -2.42 5.86 6.01
N TRP A 212 -2.61 6.88 6.85
CA TRP A 212 -1.91 7.06 8.14
C TRP A 212 -2.83 7.24 9.33
#